data_AF-A0A6S9T2R4-F1
#
_entry.id   AF-A0A6S9T2R4-F1
#
_cell.length_a   1.000
_cell.length_b   1.000
_cell.length_c   1.000
_cell.angle_alpha   90.00
_cell.angle_beta   90.00
_cell.angle_gamma   90.00
#
_symmetry.space_group_name_H-M   'P 1'
#
loop_
_entity.id
_entity.type
_entity.pdbx_description
1 polymer ?
#
loop_
_entity_poly.entity_id
_entity_poly.type
_entity_poly.pdbx_seq_one_letter_code
_entity_poly.pdbx_strand_id
1 'polypeptide(L)'
;MDDSLITPLNKGVDHFNYTEGACPGPAPEGEVLVPETQSRYEDEDQDDAEVTRQIGLYSGYMKTLEDWSQSHDTNFYASHRPLFAVACDGDHMNVLDWTMQQSLGPHTLDRVSAAIAGHMHWFEALSFENQGLPAQIVVGNAGTDLIKNYVNQETLPTIELRVGVDDAYTARVEAGITASVYGYSVMTRGANGYNIVAYGYNEASSQLEPFYDFSVPSGPRVPKEPCVPCGKRHRRKTLFASLPCCP
;
A
#
# COMPACT_ATOMS: atom_id res chain seq x y z
N MET A 1 -16.27 2.28 4.60
CA MET A 1 -15.54 2.67 5.82
C MET A 1 -15.47 4.18 5.81
N ASP A 2 -15.86 4.85 6.90
CA ASP A 2 -15.83 6.32 6.97
C ASP A 2 -14.48 6.77 7.54
N ASP A 3 -13.50 6.94 6.66
CA ASP A 3 -12.14 7.37 6.99
C ASP A 3 -12.01 8.88 7.22
N SER A 4 -13.10 9.64 7.06
CA SER A 4 -13.15 11.08 7.39
C SER A 4 -12.98 11.35 8.89
N LEU A 5 -13.16 10.32 9.72
CA LEU A 5 -12.91 10.40 11.16
C LEU A 5 -11.41 10.48 11.50
N ILE A 6 -10.52 10.07 10.58
CA ILE A 6 -9.08 10.12 10.82
C ILE A 6 -8.62 11.57 10.69
N THR A 7 -8.16 12.14 11.81
CA THR A 7 -7.50 13.45 11.79
C THR A 7 -6.21 13.32 10.97
N PRO A 8 -6.00 14.16 9.95
CA PRO A 8 -4.75 14.14 9.20
C PRO A 8 -3.58 14.46 10.12
N LEU A 9 -2.51 13.69 10.00
CA LEU A 9 -1.24 13.99 10.65
C LEU A 9 -0.62 15.24 9.99
N ASN A 10 -0.02 16.14 10.79
CA ASN A 10 0.71 17.30 10.28
C ASN A 10 -0.08 18.14 9.27
N LYS A 11 -1.39 18.30 9.52
CA LYS A 11 -2.38 19.01 8.69
C LYS A 11 -2.70 18.36 7.33
N GLY A 12 -1.99 17.31 6.93
CA GLY A 12 -2.28 16.54 5.73
C GLY A 12 -1.20 16.67 4.66
N VAL A 13 -1.36 15.87 3.62
CA VAL A 13 -0.41 15.73 2.52
C VAL A 13 -0.30 16.97 1.63
N ASP A 14 -1.29 17.86 1.67
CA ASP A 14 -1.28 19.18 1.03
C ASP A 14 -0.30 20.16 1.71
N HIS A 15 0.19 19.81 2.90
CA HIS A 15 1.20 20.58 3.64
C HIS A 15 2.63 20.05 3.47
N PHE A 16 2.83 18.96 2.72
CA PHE A 16 4.17 18.44 2.44
C PHE A 16 5.01 19.45 1.66
N ASN A 17 6.30 19.44 1.92
CA ASN A 17 7.29 20.25 1.24
C ASN A 17 7.62 19.63 -0.13
N TYR A 18 6.79 19.91 -1.12
CA TYR A 18 7.01 19.51 -2.50
C TYR A 18 8.09 20.38 -3.16
N THR A 19 9.36 20.02 -2.94
CA THR A 19 10.51 20.64 -3.60
C THR A 19 11.09 19.69 -4.66
N GLU A 20 11.19 20.18 -5.90
CA GLU A 20 11.77 19.42 -7.01
C GLU A 20 13.22 19.02 -6.70
N GLY A 21 13.54 17.74 -6.89
CA GLY A 21 14.88 17.20 -6.65
C GLY A 21 15.27 17.02 -5.18
N ALA A 22 14.39 17.33 -4.22
CA ALA A 22 14.63 17.06 -2.81
C ALA A 22 14.44 15.58 -2.45
N CYS A 23 13.52 14.89 -3.15
CA CYS A 23 13.14 13.53 -2.82
C CYS A 23 14.31 12.55 -2.85
N PRO A 24 14.33 11.56 -1.94
CA PRO A 24 15.32 10.51 -1.94
C PRO A 24 15.43 9.82 -3.30
N GLY A 25 16.67 9.69 -3.78
CA GLY A 25 17.00 8.80 -4.89
C GLY A 25 16.87 7.33 -4.49
N PRO A 26 17.11 6.40 -5.44
CA PRO A 26 17.10 4.98 -5.14
C PRO A 26 18.12 4.64 -4.06
N ALA A 27 17.76 3.73 -3.16
CA ALA A 27 18.72 3.19 -2.19
C ALA A 27 19.89 2.50 -2.91
N PRO A 28 21.11 2.50 -2.32
CA PRO A 28 22.25 1.76 -2.86
C PRO A 28 21.94 0.27 -3.10
N GLU A 29 22.70 -0.36 -3.99
CA GLU A 29 22.52 -1.79 -4.28
C GLU A 29 22.62 -2.64 -3.00
N GLY A 30 21.57 -3.43 -2.72
CA GLY A 30 21.48 -4.27 -1.53
C GLY A 30 20.91 -3.57 -0.28
N GLU A 31 20.63 -2.27 -0.36
CA GLU A 31 19.92 -1.51 0.66
C GLU A 31 18.44 -1.32 0.29
N VAL A 32 17.63 -0.94 1.28
CA VAL A 32 16.22 -0.62 1.11
C VAL A 32 15.95 0.79 1.63
N LEU A 33 15.07 1.52 0.94
CA LEU A 33 14.49 2.74 1.45
C LEU A 33 13.25 2.37 2.27
N VAL A 34 13.24 2.70 3.56
CA VAL A 34 12.05 2.51 4.40
C VAL A 34 11.38 3.88 4.54
N PRO A 35 10.17 4.08 3.98
CA PRO A 35 9.44 5.32 4.16
C PRO A 35 9.17 5.57 5.65
N GLU A 36 9.30 6.81 6.06
CA GLU A 36 9.02 7.22 7.42
C GLU A 36 7.54 7.03 7.74
N THR A 37 7.33 6.47 8.91
CA THR A 37 6.03 6.33 9.56
C THR A 37 6.00 7.32 10.71
N GLN A 38 5.18 8.36 10.61
CA GLN A 38 5.01 9.30 11.70
C GLN A 38 3.82 8.87 12.55
N SER A 39 4.10 8.52 13.80
CA SER A 39 3.08 8.08 14.74
C SER A 39 2.19 9.26 15.13
N ARG A 40 0.88 9.07 15.11
CA ARG A 40 -0.06 10.09 15.61
C ARG A 40 0.00 10.28 17.12
N TYR A 41 0.63 9.36 17.85
CA TYR A 41 0.91 9.55 19.28
C TYR A 41 2.07 10.55 19.51
N GLU A 42 2.83 10.89 18.47
CA GLU A 42 3.93 11.86 18.56
C GLU A 42 3.49 13.29 18.18
N ASP A 43 2.26 13.44 17.68
CA ASP A 43 1.67 14.72 17.31
C ASP A 43 0.98 15.34 18.55
N GLU A 44 1.57 16.41 19.09
CA GLU A 44 1.09 17.10 20.30
C GLU A 44 -0.33 17.69 20.15
N ASP A 45 -0.81 17.87 18.91
CA ASP A 45 -2.16 18.36 18.63
C ASP A 45 -3.22 17.22 18.62
N GLN A 46 -2.80 15.96 18.79
CA GLN A 46 -3.69 14.80 18.82
C GLN A 46 -3.96 14.32 20.26
N ASP A 47 -5.16 13.78 20.47
CA ASP A 47 -5.52 13.09 21.73
C ASP A 47 -5.24 11.59 21.62
N ASP A 48 -4.33 11.06 22.43
CA ASP A 48 -3.96 9.64 22.48
C ASP A 48 -5.17 8.70 22.64
N ALA A 49 -6.17 9.12 23.41
CA ALA A 49 -7.38 8.32 23.62
C ALA A 49 -8.20 8.22 22.33
N GLU A 50 -8.33 9.32 21.58
CA GLU A 50 -8.98 9.34 20.27
C GLU A 50 -8.17 8.56 19.23
N VAL A 51 -6.84 8.71 19.17
CA VAL A 51 -5.97 7.92 18.27
C VAL A 51 -6.18 6.41 18.53
N THR A 52 -6.14 6.00 19.80
CA THR A 52 -6.37 4.61 20.21
C THR A 52 -7.76 4.12 19.82
N ARG A 53 -8.79 4.96 20.02
CA ARG A 53 -10.17 4.63 19.65
C ARG A 53 -10.32 4.43 18.14
N GLN A 54 -9.67 5.28 17.34
CA GLN A 54 -9.71 5.18 15.88
C GLN A 54 -9.00 3.91 15.40
N ILE A 55 -7.79 3.63 15.88
CA ILE A 55 -7.06 2.39 15.56
C ILE A 55 -7.93 1.17 15.89
N GLY A 56 -8.56 1.14 17.08
CA GLY A 56 -9.47 0.07 17.46
C GLY A 56 -10.69 -0.09 16.56
N LEU A 57 -11.30 1.03 16.14
CA LEU A 57 -12.44 1.04 15.22
C LEU A 57 -12.06 0.44 13.85
N TYR A 58 -10.98 0.94 13.25
CA TYR A 58 -10.52 0.47 11.94
C TYR A 58 -9.97 -0.95 11.99
N SER A 59 -9.34 -1.35 13.10
CA SER A 59 -8.96 -2.76 13.33
C SER A 59 -10.18 -3.69 13.29
N GLY A 60 -11.30 -3.27 13.88
CA GLY A 60 -12.57 -4.01 13.79
C GLY A 60 -13.08 -4.15 12.34
N TYR A 61 -12.91 -3.12 11.52
CA TYR A 61 -13.24 -3.17 10.10
C TYR A 61 -12.28 -4.07 9.30
N MET A 62 -10.96 -3.98 9.54
CA MET A 62 -9.97 -4.85 8.89
C MET A 62 -10.21 -6.32 9.20
N LYS A 63 -10.54 -6.64 10.46
CA LYS A 63 -10.98 -7.99 10.84
C LYS A 63 -12.21 -8.45 10.04
N THR A 64 -13.21 -7.58 9.92
CA THR A 64 -14.45 -7.89 9.18
C THR A 64 -14.16 -8.12 7.71
N LEU A 65 -13.28 -7.31 7.11
CA LEU A 65 -12.84 -7.46 5.72
C LEU A 65 -12.10 -8.79 5.51
N GLU A 66 -11.19 -9.15 6.40
CA GLU A 66 -10.50 -10.46 6.37
C GLU A 66 -11.51 -11.61 6.40
N ASP A 67 -12.45 -11.58 7.35
CA ASP A 67 -13.49 -12.60 7.53
C ASP A 67 -14.37 -12.71 6.26
N TRP A 68 -14.77 -11.58 5.66
CA TRP A 68 -15.60 -11.56 4.45
C TRP A 68 -14.84 -11.97 3.19
N SER A 69 -13.55 -11.63 3.10
CA SER A 69 -12.72 -11.95 1.94
C SER A 69 -12.61 -13.47 1.70
N GLN A 70 -12.81 -14.29 2.73
CA GLN A 70 -12.82 -15.75 2.64
C GLN A 70 -13.95 -16.31 1.74
N SER A 71 -14.98 -15.50 1.44
CA SER A 71 -16.11 -15.93 0.61
C SER A 71 -15.81 -15.97 -0.89
N HIS A 72 -14.73 -15.31 -1.34
CA HIS A 72 -14.35 -15.22 -2.75
C HIS A 72 -12.85 -15.41 -2.93
N ASP A 73 -12.44 -15.91 -4.09
CA ASP A 73 -11.02 -16.08 -4.40
C ASP A 73 -10.32 -14.75 -4.69
N THR A 74 -11.06 -13.70 -5.04
CA THR A 74 -10.49 -12.38 -5.32
C THR A 74 -11.40 -11.30 -4.77
N ASN A 75 -10.83 -10.43 -3.94
CA ASN A 75 -11.52 -9.29 -3.36
C ASN A 75 -10.73 -8.01 -3.62
N PHE A 76 -11.45 -6.88 -3.62
CA PHE A 76 -10.85 -5.56 -3.71
C PHE A 76 -11.23 -4.78 -2.46
N TYR A 77 -10.23 -4.13 -1.86
CA TYR A 77 -10.46 -3.15 -0.81
C TYR A 77 -10.61 -1.79 -1.48
N ALA A 78 -11.67 -1.06 -1.15
CA ALA A 78 -11.91 0.28 -1.66
C ALA A 78 -12.10 1.26 -0.49
N SER A 79 -11.33 2.35 -0.51
CA SER A 79 -11.38 3.41 0.51
C SER A 79 -11.21 4.79 -0.12
N HIS A 80 -11.43 5.85 0.65
CA HIS A 80 -11.05 7.18 0.18
C HIS A 80 -9.55 7.38 0.38
N ARG A 81 -9.01 7.10 1.56
CA ARG A 81 -7.59 7.22 1.92
C ARG A 81 -6.79 5.96 1.54
N PRO A 82 -5.58 6.11 0.97
CA PRO A 82 -4.76 4.98 0.57
C PRO A 82 -4.14 4.25 1.75
N LEU A 83 -3.98 2.94 1.63
CA LEU A 83 -3.43 2.11 2.72
C LEU A 83 -1.91 2.01 2.66
N PHE A 84 -1.35 1.88 1.46
CA PHE A 84 0.09 1.65 1.26
C PHE A 84 0.77 2.73 0.42
N ALA A 85 0.09 3.85 0.20
CA ALA A 85 0.64 4.87 -0.68
C ALA A 85 1.79 5.62 -0.03
N VAL A 86 2.71 6.05 -0.90
CA VAL A 86 3.92 6.76 -0.50
C VAL A 86 3.95 8.14 -1.14
N ALA A 87 4.60 9.08 -0.46
CA ALA A 87 4.85 10.40 -1.03
C ALA A 87 6.16 10.95 -0.52
N CYS A 88 6.66 11.95 -1.24
CA CYS A 88 7.84 12.68 -0.85
C CYS A 88 7.46 13.96 -0.08
N ASP A 89 8.17 14.20 1.03
CA ASP A 89 8.13 15.42 1.80
C ASP A 89 9.56 15.92 2.02
N GLY A 90 9.99 16.92 1.24
CA GLY A 90 11.37 17.37 1.22
C GLY A 90 12.33 16.25 0.82
N ASP A 91 13.25 15.93 1.72
CA ASP A 91 14.26 14.88 1.60
C ASP A 91 13.85 13.54 2.23
N HIS A 92 12.56 13.37 2.55
CA HIS A 92 12.03 12.16 3.16
C HIS A 92 10.96 11.51 2.28
N MET A 93 10.87 10.18 2.34
CA MET A 93 9.76 9.41 1.80
C MET A 93 8.83 9.06 2.96
N ASN A 94 7.53 9.28 2.85
CA ASN A 94 6.54 9.03 3.89
C ASN A 94 5.49 8.03 3.43
N VAL A 95 4.97 7.25 4.38
CA VAL A 95 3.66 6.61 4.20
C VAL A 95 2.53 7.59 4.48
N LEU A 96 1.41 7.46 3.78
CA LEU A 96 0.34 8.46 3.82
C LEU A 96 -0.76 8.25 4.86
N ASP A 97 -0.95 7.02 5.34
CA ASP A 97 -1.96 6.76 6.36
C ASP A 97 -1.49 5.74 7.40
N TRP A 98 -0.67 6.25 8.32
CA TRP A 98 -0.16 5.46 9.44
C TRP A 98 -1.27 4.83 10.29
N THR A 99 -2.37 5.56 10.55
CA THR A 99 -3.48 5.04 11.38
C THR A 99 -4.08 3.80 10.74
N MET A 100 -4.33 3.85 9.43
CA MET A 100 -4.89 2.74 8.67
C MET A 100 -3.91 1.55 8.58
N GLN A 101 -2.61 1.82 8.42
CA GLN A 101 -1.58 0.79 8.43
C GLN A 101 -1.45 0.10 9.78
N GLN A 102 -1.49 0.84 10.89
CA GLN A 102 -1.50 0.25 12.23
C GLN A 102 -2.76 -0.56 12.49
N SER A 103 -3.89 -0.10 11.95
CA SER A 103 -5.19 -0.78 12.07
C SER A 103 -5.25 -2.11 11.34
N LEU A 104 -4.26 -2.45 10.51
CA LEU A 104 -4.14 -3.81 9.98
C LEU A 104 -3.94 -4.82 11.12
N GLY A 105 -3.25 -4.44 12.20
CA GLY A 105 -3.03 -5.33 13.35
C GLY A 105 -2.44 -6.68 12.88
N PRO A 106 -3.04 -7.83 13.26
CA PRO A 106 -2.62 -9.15 12.78
C PRO A 106 -3.22 -9.53 11.42
N HIS A 107 -3.98 -8.66 10.76
CA HIS A 107 -4.66 -8.98 9.50
C HIS A 107 -3.75 -8.70 8.31
N THR A 108 -3.62 -9.70 7.43
CA THR A 108 -2.79 -9.59 6.23
C THR A 108 -3.54 -9.04 5.04
N LEU A 109 -4.88 -9.13 5.01
CA LEU A 109 -5.71 -8.97 3.81
C LEU A 109 -5.37 -10.01 2.73
N ASP A 110 -5.21 -11.28 3.12
CA ASP A 110 -4.56 -12.33 2.29
C ASP A 110 -5.27 -12.59 0.94
N ARG A 111 -6.59 -12.43 0.90
CA ARG A 111 -7.47 -12.58 -0.27
C ARG A 111 -7.92 -11.27 -0.89
N VAL A 112 -7.34 -10.16 -0.45
CA VAL A 112 -7.48 -8.87 -1.12
C VAL A 112 -6.36 -8.75 -2.15
N SER A 113 -6.72 -8.71 -3.43
CA SER A 113 -5.77 -8.64 -4.53
C SER A 113 -5.28 -7.21 -4.76
N ALA A 114 -6.15 -6.21 -4.53
CA ALA A 114 -5.76 -4.81 -4.59
C ALA A 114 -6.53 -3.93 -3.58
N ALA A 115 -5.84 -2.90 -3.09
CA ALA A 115 -6.35 -1.77 -2.34
C ALA A 115 -6.46 -0.56 -3.27
N ILE A 116 -7.68 -0.09 -3.51
CA ILE A 116 -8.00 1.00 -4.43
C ILE A 116 -8.46 2.20 -3.60
N ALA A 117 -7.82 3.35 -3.79
CA ALA A 117 -8.10 4.56 -3.05
C ALA A 117 -8.12 5.81 -3.93
N GLY A 118 -8.66 6.90 -3.39
CA GLY A 118 -8.54 8.24 -3.92
C GLY A 118 -7.70 9.09 -2.97
N HIS A 119 -8.27 10.23 -2.55
CA HIS A 119 -7.70 11.22 -1.62
C HIS A 119 -6.47 11.95 -2.16
N MET A 120 -5.48 11.23 -2.66
CA MET A 120 -4.31 11.79 -3.32
C MET A 120 -4.66 12.23 -4.72
N HIS A 121 -4.52 13.51 -5.02
CA HIS A 121 -4.79 14.05 -6.37
C HIS A 121 -3.65 13.75 -7.35
N TRP A 122 -3.22 12.48 -7.41
CA TRP A 122 -2.32 11.91 -8.39
C TRP A 122 -2.71 10.45 -8.67
N PHE A 123 -2.11 9.87 -9.69
CA PHE A 123 -2.14 8.44 -9.91
C PHE A 123 -0.96 7.78 -9.22
N GLU A 124 -1.20 6.65 -8.57
CA GLU A 124 -0.12 5.79 -8.07
C GLU A 124 -0.53 4.33 -8.20
N ALA A 125 0.41 3.48 -8.59
CA ALA A 125 0.24 2.04 -8.56
C ALA A 125 1.51 1.39 -8.01
N LEU A 126 1.37 0.51 -7.02
CA LEU A 126 2.46 -0.27 -6.44
C LEU A 126 2.09 -1.76 -6.46
N SER A 127 2.99 -2.60 -6.97
CA SER A 127 2.98 -4.05 -6.78
C SER A 127 4.07 -4.45 -5.79
N PHE A 128 3.88 -5.58 -5.12
CA PHE A 128 4.77 -6.04 -4.06
C PHE A 128 5.35 -7.41 -4.40
N GLU A 129 6.64 -7.59 -4.10
CA GLU A 129 7.34 -8.86 -4.30
C GLU A 129 6.59 -10.00 -3.60
N ASN A 130 6.48 -11.14 -4.28
CA ASN A 130 5.76 -12.32 -3.79
C ASN A 130 4.32 -12.04 -3.35
N GLN A 131 3.72 -10.93 -3.80
CA GLN A 131 2.40 -10.48 -3.38
C GLN A 131 2.30 -10.30 -1.85
N GLY A 132 3.40 -9.85 -1.21
CA GLY A 132 3.49 -9.67 0.25
C GLY A 132 2.41 -8.75 0.84
N LEU A 133 1.96 -7.75 0.07
CA LEU A 133 0.79 -6.91 0.33
C LEU A 133 -0.16 -6.90 -0.90
N PRO A 134 -1.45 -6.54 -0.74
CA PRO A 134 -2.32 -6.23 -1.87
C PRO A 134 -1.70 -5.12 -2.74
N ALA A 135 -1.88 -5.17 -4.06
CA ALA A 135 -1.45 -4.07 -4.92
C ALA A 135 -2.13 -2.76 -4.48
N GLN A 136 -1.37 -1.67 -4.36
CA GLN A 136 -1.93 -0.36 -4.03
C GLN A 136 -2.22 0.41 -5.30
N ILE A 137 -3.39 1.03 -5.37
CA ILE A 137 -3.85 1.77 -6.54
C ILE A 137 -4.50 3.06 -6.04
N VAL A 138 -3.94 4.19 -6.42
CA VAL A 138 -4.47 5.51 -6.10
C VAL A 138 -4.96 6.15 -7.39
N VAL A 139 -6.24 6.51 -7.41
CA VAL A 139 -6.96 7.09 -8.56
C VAL A 139 -7.67 8.37 -8.15
N GLY A 140 -6.99 9.27 -7.44
CA GLY A 140 -7.56 10.57 -7.05
C GLY A 140 -7.30 11.69 -8.07
N ASN A 141 -6.74 11.36 -9.24
CA ASN A 141 -6.38 12.30 -10.30
C ASN A 141 -7.52 12.67 -11.27
N ALA A 142 -8.79 12.54 -10.89
CA ALA A 142 -9.91 12.64 -11.83
C ALA A 142 -10.42 14.07 -12.11
N GLY A 143 -10.12 15.07 -11.27
CA GLY A 143 -10.64 16.42 -11.52
C GLY A 143 -10.48 17.51 -10.45
N THR A 144 -9.88 17.20 -9.29
CA THR A 144 -9.44 18.23 -8.34
C THR A 144 -7.97 18.58 -8.60
N ASP A 145 -7.55 19.79 -8.23
CA ASP A 145 -6.17 20.27 -8.39
C ASP A 145 -5.15 19.20 -8.01
N LEU A 146 -4.32 18.83 -8.99
CA LEU A 146 -3.32 17.81 -8.83
C LEU A 146 -2.29 18.23 -7.78
N ILE A 147 -1.98 17.33 -6.87
CA ILE A 147 -0.85 17.52 -5.96
C ILE A 147 0.41 17.16 -6.74
N LYS A 148 1.44 18.00 -6.64
CA LYS A 148 2.72 17.72 -7.28
C LYS A 148 3.34 16.47 -6.66
N ASN A 149 3.78 15.54 -7.49
CA ASN A 149 4.46 14.33 -7.05
C ASN A 149 5.88 14.35 -7.62
N TYR A 150 6.86 14.36 -6.72
CA TYR A 150 8.28 14.41 -7.04
C TYR A 150 9.00 13.09 -6.71
N VAL A 151 8.25 12.02 -6.41
CA VAL A 151 8.82 10.69 -6.18
C VAL A 151 9.61 10.26 -7.42
N ASN A 152 10.88 9.95 -7.21
CA ASN A 152 11.72 9.36 -8.25
C ASN A 152 11.22 7.93 -8.52
N GLN A 153 10.83 7.65 -9.76
CA GLN A 153 10.28 6.35 -10.15
C GLN A 153 11.30 5.22 -9.96
N GLU A 154 12.60 5.51 -10.09
CA GLU A 154 13.70 4.56 -9.84
C GLU A 154 13.80 4.18 -8.36
N THR A 155 13.30 5.03 -7.45
CA THR A 155 13.28 4.76 -6.02
C THR A 155 12.23 3.73 -5.65
N LEU A 156 11.12 3.63 -6.39
CA LEU A 156 9.97 2.78 -6.02
C LEU A 156 10.38 1.31 -5.76
N PRO A 157 11.14 0.60 -6.62
CA PRO A 157 11.54 -0.79 -6.36
C PRO A 157 12.53 -0.98 -5.19
N THR A 158 13.08 0.11 -4.65
CA THR A 158 13.95 0.08 -3.47
C THR A 158 13.17 0.23 -2.16
N ILE A 159 11.86 0.52 -2.24
CA ILE A 159 11.01 0.74 -1.07
C ILE A 159 10.65 -0.59 -0.40
N GLU A 160 10.86 -0.65 0.91
CA GLU A 160 10.29 -1.67 1.79
C GLU A 160 9.25 -1.01 2.70
N LEU A 161 7.99 -1.40 2.54
CA LEU A 161 6.93 -0.98 3.45
C LEU A 161 6.94 -1.86 4.69
N ARG A 162 6.77 -1.21 5.84
CA ARG A 162 6.59 -1.85 7.15
C ARG A 162 5.24 -1.40 7.70
N VAL A 163 4.33 -2.35 7.88
CA VAL A 163 2.92 -2.08 8.21
C VAL A 163 2.41 -3.05 9.27
N GLY A 164 1.28 -2.68 9.88
CA GLY A 164 0.75 -3.37 11.05
C GLY A 164 1.41 -2.87 12.34
N VAL A 165 0.91 -3.40 13.46
CA VAL A 165 1.45 -3.09 14.80
C VAL A 165 2.87 -3.63 14.90
N ASP A 166 3.80 -2.79 15.36
CA ASP A 166 5.23 -3.13 15.54
C ASP A 166 5.88 -3.68 14.25
N ASP A 167 5.50 -3.15 13.08
CA ASP A 167 6.04 -3.58 11.77
C ASP A 167 5.87 -5.07 11.49
N ALA A 168 4.76 -5.67 11.96
CA ALA A 168 4.48 -7.10 11.84
C ALA A 168 4.53 -7.64 10.39
N TYR A 169 4.35 -6.76 9.40
CA TYR A 169 4.41 -7.10 7.99
C TYR A 169 5.41 -6.23 7.26
N THR A 170 6.28 -6.87 6.48
CA THR A 170 7.19 -6.21 5.55
C THR A 170 6.88 -6.64 4.13
N ALA A 171 6.90 -5.69 3.20
CA ALA A 171 6.79 -6.00 1.78
C ALA A 171 7.59 -5.01 0.95
N ARG A 172 8.41 -5.56 0.06
CA ARG A 172 9.17 -4.77 -0.90
C ARG A 172 8.32 -4.48 -2.13
N VAL A 173 8.38 -3.25 -2.61
CA VAL A 173 7.77 -2.86 -3.87
C VAL A 173 8.54 -3.53 -5.00
N GLU A 174 7.83 -4.28 -5.85
CA GLU A 174 8.39 -4.94 -7.03
C GLU A 174 8.43 -3.97 -8.21
N ALA A 175 7.33 -3.27 -8.44
CA ALA A 175 7.19 -2.27 -9.48
C ALA A 175 6.18 -1.21 -9.04
N GLY A 176 6.31 -0.01 -9.60
CA GLY A 176 5.31 1.01 -9.39
C GLY A 176 5.48 2.22 -10.27
N ILE A 177 4.49 3.10 -10.19
CA ILE A 177 4.52 4.42 -10.81
C ILE A 177 3.79 5.41 -9.92
N THR A 178 4.24 6.65 -9.93
CA THR A 178 3.46 7.81 -9.48
C THR A 178 3.37 8.84 -10.61
N ALA A 179 2.21 9.47 -10.79
CA ALA A 179 2.02 10.45 -11.85
C ALA A 179 0.99 11.52 -11.47
N SER A 180 1.41 12.77 -11.43
CA SER A 180 0.53 13.94 -11.30
C SER A 180 -0.03 14.35 -12.67
N VAL A 181 -0.97 13.55 -13.19
CA VAL A 181 -1.65 13.81 -14.47
C VAL A 181 -3.15 13.57 -14.31
N TYR A 182 -4.01 14.42 -14.88
CA TYR A 182 -5.46 14.19 -14.85
C TYR A 182 -5.83 12.92 -15.61
N GLY A 183 -6.71 12.09 -15.09
CA GLY A 183 -6.95 10.79 -15.71
C GLY A 183 -7.99 9.90 -15.05
N TYR A 184 -8.03 8.66 -15.53
CA TYR A 184 -8.85 7.59 -14.98
C TYR A 184 -8.16 6.24 -15.22
N SER A 185 -8.59 5.20 -14.52
CA SER A 185 -8.08 3.83 -14.72
C SER A 185 -9.21 2.88 -15.10
N VAL A 186 -8.92 1.94 -15.98
CA VAL A 186 -9.84 0.87 -16.38
C VAL A 186 -9.28 -0.45 -15.91
N MET A 187 -10.03 -1.15 -15.07
CA MET A 187 -9.74 -2.52 -14.67
C MET A 187 -10.57 -3.49 -15.53
N THR A 188 -9.89 -4.43 -16.17
CA THR A 188 -10.50 -5.49 -16.99
C THR A 188 -10.16 -6.86 -16.41
N ARG A 189 -11.14 -7.77 -16.40
CA ARG A 189 -10.92 -9.15 -15.95
C ARG A 189 -10.22 -9.96 -17.04
N GLY A 190 -9.09 -10.56 -16.70
CA GLY A 190 -8.35 -11.51 -17.54
C GLY A 190 -8.49 -12.96 -17.08
N ALA A 191 -7.74 -13.87 -17.71
CA ALA A 191 -7.76 -15.29 -17.36
C ALA A 191 -7.13 -15.60 -16.00
N ASN A 192 -6.10 -14.83 -15.60
CA ASN A 192 -5.29 -15.08 -14.41
C ASN A 192 -5.39 -13.96 -13.35
N GLY A 193 -6.39 -13.09 -13.47
CA GLY A 193 -6.50 -11.91 -12.63
C GLY A 193 -7.16 -10.75 -13.35
N TYR A 194 -6.65 -9.54 -13.09
CA TYR A 194 -7.17 -8.29 -13.60
C TYR A 194 -6.02 -7.51 -14.23
N ASN A 195 -6.29 -6.85 -15.35
CA ASN A 195 -5.37 -5.91 -15.96
C ASN A 195 -5.93 -4.51 -15.74
N ILE A 196 -5.10 -3.60 -15.24
CA ILE A 196 -5.43 -2.19 -15.09
C ILE A 196 -4.63 -1.39 -16.10
N VAL A 197 -5.33 -0.53 -16.83
CA VAL A 197 -4.72 0.48 -17.70
C VAL A 197 -5.08 1.86 -17.18
N ALA A 198 -4.07 2.68 -16.89
CA ALA A 198 -4.23 4.06 -16.50
C ALA A 198 -4.14 4.98 -17.73
N TYR A 199 -5.13 5.86 -17.86
CA TYR A 199 -5.24 6.86 -18.91
C TYR A 199 -4.99 8.23 -18.32
N GLY A 200 -4.12 9.01 -18.95
CA GLY A 200 -3.70 10.33 -18.52
C GLY A 200 -3.95 11.36 -19.63
N TYR A 201 -4.31 12.58 -19.24
CA TYR A 201 -4.52 13.68 -20.16
C TYR A 201 -3.18 14.17 -20.70
N ASN A 202 -2.99 14.04 -22.01
CA ASN A 202 -1.84 14.55 -22.72
C ASN A 202 -2.17 15.92 -23.29
N GLU A 203 -1.49 16.97 -22.79
CA GLU A 203 -1.74 18.34 -23.23
C GLU A 203 -1.43 18.55 -24.72
N ALA A 204 -0.40 17.87 -25.24
CA ALA A 204 0.03 18.04 -26.63
C ALA A 204 -0.98 17.47 -27.63
N SER A 205 -1.62 16.34 -27.30
CA SER A 205 -2.65 15.73 -28.16
C SER A 205 -4.08 16.15 -27.78
N SER A 206 -4.26 16.75 -26.60
CA SER A 206 -5.57 17.03 -26.00
C SER A 206 -6.46 15.78 -25.90
N GLN A 207 -5.84 14.63 -25.63
CA GLN A 207 -6.51 13.32 -25.51
C GLN A 207 -6.12 12.60 -24.22
N LEU A 208 -6.99 11.68 -23.80
CA LEU A 208 -6.68 10.72 -22.74
C LEU A 208 -5.98 9.51 -23.37
N GLU A 209 -4.72 9.31 -23.02
CA GLU A 209 -3.86 8.27 -23.59
C GLU A 209 -3.40 7.31 -22.49
N PRO A 210 -3.26 6.01 -22.80
CA PRO A 210 -2.72 5.06 -21.84
C PRO A 210 -1.25 5.40 -21.55
N PHE A 211 -0.88 5.48 -20.27
CA PHE A 211 0.50 5.76 -19.86
C PHE A 211 1.09 4.71 -18.93
N TYR A 212 0.25 3.83 -18.37
CA TYR A 212 0.70 2.73 -17.51
C TYR A 212 -0.28 1.56 -17.58
N ASP A 213 0.25 0.35 -17.54
CA ASP A 213 -0.51 -0.88 -17.39
C ASP A 213 0.15 -1.82 -16.39
N PHE A 214 -0.65 -2.52 -15.60
CA PHE A 214 -0.14 -3.56 -14.71
C PHE A 214 -1.18 -4.63 -14.40
N SER A 215 -0.70 -5.79 -13.98
CA SER A 215 -1.54 -6.95 -13.65
C SER A 215 -1.71 -7.10 -12.15
N VAL A 216 -2.96 -7.33 -11.74
CA VAL A 216 -3.34 -7.70 -10.37
C VAL A 216 -3.73 -9.18 -10.39
N PRO A 217 -2.97 -10.06 -9.72
CA PRO A 217 -3.27 -11.49 -9.72
C PRO A 217 -4.56 -11.79 -8.96
N SER A 218 -5.31 -12.80 -9.44
CA SER A 218 -6.41 -13.39 -8.69
C SER A 218 -5.89 -14.32 -7.60
N GLY A 219 -6.70 -14.52 -6.56
CA GLY A 219 -6.48 -15.56 -5.57
C GLY A 219 -6.02 -15.03 -4.21
N PRO A 220 -5.90 -15.92 -3.21
CA PRO A 220 -5.06 -15.64 -2.07
C PRO A 220 -3.62 -15.40 -2.55
N ARG A 221 -3.00 -14.33 -2.04
CA ARG A 221 -1.73 -13.80 -2.57
C ARG A 221 -0.55 -14.77 -2.52
N VAL A 222 -0.55 -15.66 -1.54
CA VAL A 222 0.31 -16.86 -1.50
C VAL A 222 -0.43 -17.91 -0.67
N PRO A 223 -0.48 -19.20 -1.06
CA PRO A 223 -0.77 -20.23 -0.08
C PRO A 223 0.37 -20.20 0.93
N LYS A 224 0.13 -19.71 2.15
CA LYS A 224 1.03 -20.03 3.27
C LYS A 224 1.28 -21.52 3.15
N GLU A 225 2.53 -21.96 2.94
CA GLU A 225 2.83 -23.37 3.15
C GLU A 225 2.21 -23.71 4.49
N PRO A 226 1.30 -24.70 4.55
CA PRO A 226 0.55 -24.96 5.76
C PRO A 226 1.57 -25.13 6.86
N CYS A 227 1.52 -24.26 7.88
CA CYS A 227 2.36 -24.39 9.07
C CYS A 227 2.22 -25.85 9.51
N VAL A 228 3.26 -26.66 9.27
CA VAL A 228 3.22 -28.07 9.64
C VAL A 228 3.07 -28.05 11.15
N PRO A 229 1.94 -28.54 11.71
CA PRO A 229 1.76 -28.54 13.14
C PRO A 229 2.97 -29.24 13.75
N CYS A 230 3.53 -28.71 14.84
CA CYS A 230 4.60 -29.35 15.59
C CYS A 230 4.15 -30.73 16.11
N GLY A 231 4.17 -31.72 15.24
CA GLY A 231 3.53 -33.01 15.40
C GLY A 231 4.50 -34.10 14.97
N LYS A 232 5.25 -34.59 15.96
CA LYS A 232 6.12 -35.78 15.93
C LYS A 232 7.16 -35.78 14.81
N ARG A 233 8.37 -35.29 15.14
CA ARG A 233 9.61 -35.53 14.39
C ARG A 233 9.78 -37.03 14.10
N HIS A 234 9.38 -37.49 12.92
CA HIS A 234 9.96 -38.69 12.35
C HIS A 234 11.34 -38.31 11.78
N ARG A 235 12.39 -38.87 12.40
CA ARG A 235 13.78 -38.73 11.93
C ARG A 235 13.89 -39.21 10.48
N ARG A 236 13.82 -38.30 9.51
CA ARG A 236 14.38 -38.51 8.17
C ARG A 236 15.35 -37.38 7.88
N LYS A 237 16.59 -37.77 7.61
CA LYS A 237 17.68 -36.90 7.18
C LYS A 237 17.46 -36.55 5.71
N THR A 238 16.98 -35.34 5.43
CA THR A 238 17.12 -34.70 4.12
C THR A 238 17.25 -33.20 4.36
N LEU A 239 18.36 -32.62 3.87
CA LEU A 239 18.67 -31.21 3.95
C LEU A 239 17.78 -30.42 2.97
N PHE A 240 16.73 -29.79 3.49
CA PHE A 240 16.21 -28.51 2.99
C PHE A 240 15.69 -27.76 4.23
N ALA A 241 16.31 -26.63 4.55
CA ALA A 241 16.01 -25.87 5.76
C ALA A 241 14.86 -24.90 5.45
N SER A 242 13.63 -25.31 5.74
CA SER A 242 12.50 -24.41 5.98
C SER A 242 12.59 -23.89 7.42
N LEU A 243 12.52 -22.57 7.62
CA LEU A 243 12.50 -21.95 8.95
C LEU A 243 11.22 -22.37 9.71
N PRO A 244 11.29 -22.74 11.00
CA PRO A 244 10.10 -23.13 11.77
C PRO A 244 9.34 -21.89 12.28
N CYS A 245 8.03 -21.86 12.04
CA CYS A 245 7.08 -20.89 12.60
C CYS A 245 6.70 -21.21 14.06
N CYS A 246 7.66 -21.16 14.99
CA CYS A 246 7.37 -21.14 16.43
C CYS A 246 8.25 -20.08 17.11
N PRO A 247 7.73 -19.38 18.12
CA PRO A 247 8.51 -18.44 18.92
C PRO A 247 9.67 -19.14 19.67
#